data_AF-A0A1I0GGZ5-F1
#
_entry.id   AF-A0A1I0GGZ5-F1
#
_cell.length_a   1.000
_cell.length_b   1.000
_cell.length_c   1.000
_cell.angle_alpha   90.00
_cell.angle_beta   90.00
_cell.angle_gamma   90.00
#
_symmetry.space_group_name_H-M   'P 1'
#
loop_
_entity.id
_entity.type
_entity.pdbx_description
1 polymer ?
#
loop_
_entity_poly.entity_id
_entity_poly.type
_entity_poly.pdbx_seq_one_letter_code
_entity_poly.pdbx_strand_id
1 'polypeptide(L)'
;MPTRTVLMIKFDDLWSNHATVSGVDSPCIVENKPAFSNQCAIRVGNALALCGFDTTTLPGAEHCWHHANSHGHVLRAEQMAQALKKVRPAGLAAAQSIPVDGFKKHISGNKGIIFFKDYWLRTSDPENNPTGDHIDLWNGSRLTDWSSWFRIATGLSIDGVWSDYEKSKEILFWRAEA
;
A
#
# COMPACT_ATOMS: atom_id res chain seq x y z
N MET A 1 -17.69 27.09 15.65
CA MET A 1 -17.31 26.09 14.62
C MET A 1 -16.86 24.85 15.36
N PRO A 2 -17.38 23.64 15.06
CA PRO A 2 -16.91 22.45 15.73
C PRO A 2 -15.45 22.24 15.32
N THR A 3 -14.56 22.18 16.31
CA THR A 3 -13.18 21.74 16.16
C THR A 3 -13.21 20.38 15.48
N ARG A 4 -12.79 20.32 14.22
CA ARG A 4 -12.58 19.05 13.52
C ARG A 4 -11.44 18.37 14.28
N THR A 5 -11.77 17.42 15.16
CA THR A 5 -10.76 16.55 15.77
C THR A 5 -10.02 15.88 14.63
N VAL A 6 -8.76 16.27 14.43
CA VAL A 6 -7.90 15.62 13.44
C VAL A 6 -7.65 14.22 14.00
N LEU A 7 -8.30 13.23 13.39
CA LEU A 7 -8.22 11.87 13.87
C LEU A 7 -6.80 11.35 13.59
N MET A 8 -6.05 11.12 14.66
CA MET A 8 -4.70 10.59 14.61
C MET A 8 -4.78 9.07 14.51
N ILE A 9 -4.29 8.52 13.40
CA ILE A 9 -4.25 7.07 13.20
C ILE A 9 -3.01 6.51 13.88
N LYS A 10 -3.20 5.48 14.68
CA LYS A 10 -2.11 4.66 15.21
C LYS A 10 -1.78 3.54 14.23
N PHE A 11 -0.50 3.22 14.07
CA PHE A 11 -0.09 2.16 13.16
C PHE A 11 -0.69 0.80 13.52
N ASP A 12 -0.78 0.47 14.81
CA ASP A 12 -1.26 -0.84 15.23
C ASP A 12 -2.75 -1.03 14.86
N ASP A 13 -3.56 0.02 14.92
CA ASP A 13 -4.95 0.01 14.44
C ASP A 13 -5.01 -0.19 12.91
N LEU A 14 -4.15 0.54 12.18
CA LEU A 14 -4.04 0.42 10.72
C LEU A 14 -3.63 -1.00 10.31
N TRP A 15 -2.67 -1.57 11.03
CA TRP A 15 -2.19 -2.94 10.82
C TRP A 15 -3.29 -3.97 11.10
N SER A 16 -4.00 -3.86 12.23
CA SER A 16 -5.08 -4.80 12.57
C SER A 16 -6.27 -4.73 11.62
N ASN A 17 -6.55 -3.55 11.07
CA ASN A 17 -7.63 -3.32 10.11
C ASN A 17 -7.25 -3.68 8.67
N HIS A 18 -5.99 -4.06 8.41
CA HIS A 18 -5.60 -4.47 7.07
C HIS A 18 -6.20 -5.84 6.74
N ALA A 19 -6.92 -5.94 5.62
CA ALA A 19 -7.75 -7.10 5.29
C ALA A 19 -6.98 -8.45 5.36
N THR A 20 -5.74 -8.51 4.87
CA THR A 20 -4.90 -9.73 4.91
C THR A 20 -4.50 -10.13 6.33
N VAL A 21 -4.41 -9.19 7.27
CA VAL A 21 -4.16 -9.48 8.69
C VAL A 21 -5.38 -10.16 9.32
N SER A 22 -6.59 -9.79 8.87
CA SER A 22 -7.85 -10.46 9.24
C SER A 22 -8.18 -11.71 8.39
N GLY A 23 -7.27 -12.16 7.52
CA GLY A 23 -7.47 -13.35 6.68
C GLY A 23 -8.34 -13.14 5.43
N VAL A 24 -8.59 -11.88 5.05
CA VAL A 24 -9.33 -11.51 3.85
C VAL A 24 -8.37 -10.99 2.77
N ASP A 25 -8.14 -11.78 1.74
CA ASP A 25 -7.20 -11.41 0.67
C ASP A 25 -7.73 -10.29 -0.23
N SER A 26 -9.05 -10.24 -0.46
CA SER A 26 -9.70 -9.30 -1.37
C SER A 26 -10.93 -8.69 -0.72
N PRO A 27 -10.85 -7.48 -0.14
CA PRO A 27 -12.00 -6.84 0.51
C PRO A 27 -13.02 -6.27 -0.49
N CYS A 28 -12.63 -5.97 -1.73
CA CYS A 28 -13.57 -5.55 -2.77
C CYS A 28 -14.10 -6.76 -3.55
N ILE A 29 -15.30 -7.22 -3.18
CA ILE A 29 -15.96 -8.41 -3.72
C ILE A 29 -17.28 -8.04 -4.41
N VAL A 30 -17.56 -8.65 -5.56
CA VAL A 30 -18.87 -8.60 -6.23
C VAL A 30 -19.28 -10.03 -6.54
N GLU A 31 -20.51 -10.43 -6.18
CA GLU A 31 -21.01 -11.79 -6.41
C GLU A 31 -20.06 -12.89 -5.92
N ASN A 32 -19.49 -12.73 -4.72
CA ASN A 32 -18.52 -13.64 -4.10
C ASN A 32 -17.20 -13.84 -4.87
N LYS A 33 -16.85 -12.92 -5.78
CA LYS A 33 -15.58 -12.91 -6.50
C LYS A 33 -14.85 -11.58 -6.30
N PRO A 34 -13.50 -11.56 -6.30
CA PRO A 34 -12.75 -10.30 -6.31
C PRO A 34 -13.18 -9.44 -7.49
N ALA A 35 -13.58 -8.20 -7.24
CA ALA A 35 -14.00 -7.27 -8.30
C ALA A 35 -12.83 -6.82 -9.17
N PHE A 36 -11.62 -6.87 -8.61
CA PHE A 36 -10.35 -6.51 -9.26
C PHE A 36 -9.30 -7.58 -8.99
N SER A 37 -8.44 -7.82 -9.97
CA SER A 37 -7.32 -8.78 -9.88
C SER A 37 -6.22 -8.33 -8.93
N ASN A 38 -5.97 -7.02 -8.84
CA ASN A 38 -4.99 -6.42 -7.94
C ASN A 38 -5.69 -5.50 -6.93
N GLN A 39 -5.56 -5.79 -5.64
CA GLN A 39 -6.25 -5.05 -4.57
C GLN A 39 -5.28 -4.46 -3.53
N CYS A 40 -3.99 -4.30 -3.84
CA CYS A 40 -3.01 -3.73 -2.89
C CYS A 40 -3.44 -2.36 -2.34
N ALA A 41 -3.78 -1.42 -3.24
CA ALA A 41 -4.29 -0.11 -2.86
C ALA A 41 -5.66 -0.19 -2.16
N ILE A 42 -6.54 -1.10 -2.57
CA ILE A 42 -7.85 -1.29 -1.94
C ILE A 42 -7.67 -1.73 -0.48
N ARG A 43 -6.74 -2.64 -0.20
CA ARG A 43 -6.48 -3.13 1.17
C ARG A 43 -5.96 -2.03 2.09
N VAL A 44 -5.01 -1.22 1.61
CA VAL A 44 -4.50 -0.06 2.38
C VAL A 44 -5.58 1.01 2.56
N GLY A 45 -6.31 1.34 1.50
CA GLY A 45 -7.36 2.35 1.55
C GLY A 45 -8.54 1.94 2.44
N ASN A 46 -8.92 0.67 2.42
CA ASN A 46 -9.93 0.12 3.31
C ASN A 46 -9.47 0.17 4.77
N ALA A 47 -8.23 -0.20 5.05
CA ALA A 47 -7.67 -0.09 6.40
C ALA A 47 -7.67 1.36 6.91
N LEU A 48 -7.30 2.32 6.06
CA LEU A 48 -7.36 3.76 6.37
C LEU A 48 -8.79 4.21 6.68
N ALA A 49 -9.76 3.80 5.87
CA ALA A 49 -11.18 4.12 6.07
C ALA A 49 -11.73 3.53 7.39
N LEU A 50 -11.36 2.29 7.71
CA LEU A 50 -11.71 1.64 8.98
C LEU A 50 -11.10 2.36 10.19
N CYS A 51 -9.90 2.94 10.02
CA CYS A 51 -9.27 3.81 11.01
C CYS A 51 -9.85 5.24 11.03
N GLY A 52 -10.93 5.53 10.31
CA GLY A 52 -11.62 6.82 10.33
C GLY A 52 -11.03 7.90 9.43
N PHE A 53 -10.06 7.58 8.56
CA PHE A 53 -9.59 8.51 7.56
C PHE A 53 -10.53 8.57 6.36
N ASP A 54 -10.96 9.76 6.00
CA ASP A 54 -11.79 9.99 4.82
C ASP A 54 -10.94 9.89 3.54
N THR A 55 -10.85 8.69 2.98
CA THR A 55 -10.12 8.43 1.74
C THR A 55 -10.69 9.17 0.53
N THR A 56 -11.90 9.71 0.58
CA THR A 56 -12.48 10.52 -0.51
C THR A 56 -11.78 11.87 -0.64
N THR A 57 -11.03 12.28 0.38
CA THR A 57 -10.18 13.48 0.36
C THR A 57 -8.85 13.29 -0.37
N LEU A 58 -8.52 12.06 -0.78
CA LEU A 58 -7.31 11.75 -1.54
C LEU A 58 -7.42 12.29 -2.98
N PRO A 59 -6.67 13.35 -3.34
CA PRO A 59 -6.87 14.01 -4.64
C PRO A 59 -6.40 13.13 -5.80
N GLY A 60 -7.30 12.84 -6.74
CA GLY A 60 -7.01 12.07 -7.95
C GLY A 60 -6.88 10.56 -7.74
N ALA A 61 -7.16 10.06 -6.53
CA ALA A 61 -7.27 8.63 -6.27
C ALA A 61 -8.65 8.13 -6.73
N GLU A 62 -8.67 7.18 -7.67
CA GLU A 62 -9.89 6.57 -8.15
C GLU A 62 -10.38 5.47 -7.19
N HIS A 63 -11.65 5.52 -6.80
CA HIS A 63 -12.32 4.48 -6.01
C HIS A 63 -13.07 3.50 -6.90
N CYS A 64 -13.30 2.28 -6.40
CA CYS A 64 -14.11 1.30 -7.12
C CYS A 64 -15.53 1.80 -7.37
N TRP A 65 -16.12 1.40 -8.50
CA TRP A 65 -17.51 1.73 -8.86
C TRP A 65 -18.54 0.74 -8.30
N HIS A 66 -18.11 -0.28 -7.55
CA HIS A 66 -18.98 -1.34 -7.02
C HIS A 66 -19.46 -1.08 -5.58
N HIS A 67 -18.78 -0.21 -4.83
CA HIS A 67 -19.05 0.05 -3.41
C HIS A 67 -19.04 1.55 -3.14
N ALA A 68 -19.58 1.97 -1.99
CA ALA A 68 -19.50 3.36 -1.56
C ALA A 68 -18.04 3.78 -1.37
N ASN A 69 -17.68 5.00 -1.82
CA ASN A 69 -16.31 5.51 -1.70
C ASN A 69 -15.81 5.56 -0.25
N SER A 70 -16.71 5.69 0.73
CA SER A 70 -16.40 5.61 2.16
C SER A 70 -15.80 4.28 2.60
N HIS A 71 -15.92 3.21 1.81
CA HIS A 71 -15.27 1.92 2.10
C HIS A 71 -13.75 1.96 1.82
N GLY A 72 -13.23 3.02 1.19
CA GLY A 72 -11.81 3.19 0.96
C GLY A 72 -11.20 2.32 -0.13
N HIS A 73 -12.02 1.80 -1.04
CA HIS A 73 -11.56 0.93 -2.14
C HIS A 73 -10.86 1.72 -3.27
N VAL A 74 -9.69 2.29 -2.99
CA VAL A 74 -8.86 2.99 -3.97
C VAL A 74 -8.16 1.98 -4.90
N LEU A 75 -8.22 2.21 -6.20
CA LEU A 75 -7.84 1.20 -7.21
C LEU A 75 -6.34 1.18 -7.53
N ARG A 76 -5.70 2.36 -7.68
CA ARG A 76 -4.33 2.46 -8.20
C ARG A 76 -3.34 2.81 -7.10
N ALA A 77 -2.29 2.01 -6.95
CA ALA A 77 -1.23 2.22 -5.96
C ALA A 77 -0.49 3.55 -6.18
N GLU A 78 -0.10 3.87 -7.41
CA GLU A 78 0.57 5.15 -7.69
C GLU A 78 -0.35 6.36 -7.42
N GLN A 79 -1.62 6.32 -7.82
CA GLN A 79 -2.56 7.42 -7.50
C GLN A 79 -2.72 7.60 -5.99
N MET A 80 -2.84 6.51 -5.23
CA MET A 80 -2.86 6.56 -3.77
C MET A 80 -1.58 7.18 -3.21
N ALA A 81 -0.41 6.74 -3.68
CA ALA A 81 0.88 7.27 -3.24
C ALA A 81 1.02 8.77 -3.52
N GLN A 82 0.66 9.22 -4.74
CA GLN A 82 0.71 10.65 -5.08
C GLN A 82 -0.32 11.47 -4.29
N ALA A 83 -1.48 10.91 -3.98
CA ALA A 83 -2.47 11.55 -3.11
C ALA A 83 -1.96 11.66 -1.67
N LEU A 84 -1.34 10.61 -1.11
CA LEU A 84 -0.77 10.58 0.24
C LEU A 84 0.41 11.53 0.44
N LYS A 85 1.10 11.94 -0.63
CA LYS A 85 2.09 13.03 -0.56
C LYS A 85 1.44 14.38 -0.23
N LYS A 86 0.18 14.57 -0.64
CA LYS A 86 -0.57 15.84 -0.52
C LYS A 86 -1.47 15.86 0.71
N VAL A 87 -2.22 14.79 0.92
CA VAL A 87 -3.19 14.63 2.02
C VAL A 87 -2.93 13.29 2.68
N ARG A 88 -2.62 13.32 3.97
CA ARG A 88 -2.36 12.11 4.77
C ARG A 88 -3.04 12.25 6.13
N PRO A 89 -3.39 11.13 6.78
CA PRO A 89 -3.89 11.19 8.14
C PRO A 89 -2.83 11.74 9.10
N ALA A 90 -3.29 12.36 10.19
CA ALA A 90 -2.40 12.62 11.31
C ALA A 90 -1.91 11.30 11.91
N GLY A 91 -0.67 11.28 12.42
CA GLY A 91 0.01 10.06 12.83
C GLY A 91 0.84 9.41 11.71
N LEU A 92 0.83 9.95 10.49
CA LEU A 92 1.81 9.61 9.45
C LEU A 92 2.68 10.82 9.12
N ALA A 93 3.99 10.60 9.14
CA ALA A 93 4.98 11.57 8.67
C ALA A 93 4.84 11.81 7.16
N ALA A 94 5.46 12.90 6.67
CA ALA A 94 5.55 13.14 5.24
C ALA A 94 6.30 12.00 4.53
N ALA A 95 5.95 11.77 3.26
CA ALA A 95 6.62 10.76 2.45
C ALA A 95 8.13 11.02 2.37
N GLN A 96 8.92 9.98 2.57
CA GLN A 96 10.36 10.00 2.35
C GLN A 96 10.70 9.05 1.21
N SER A 97 11.55 9.50 0.29
CA SER A 97 12.15 8.62 -0.70
C SER A 97 13.22 7.77 -0.03
N ILE A 98 13.15 6.46 -0.21
CA ILE A 98 14.08 5.51 0.38
C ILE A 98 14.97 4.94 -0.73
N PRO A 99 16.29 4.80 -0.50
CA PRO A 99 17.16 4.08 -1.42
C PRO A 99 16.61 2.68 -1.71
N VAL A 100 16.56 2.32 -2.99
CA VAL A 100 16.02 1.04 -3.45
C VAL A 100 16.92 -0.10 -2.98
N ASP A 101 18.23 0.03 -3.21
CA ASP A 101 19.23 -0.90 -2.71
C ASP A 101 19.24 -0.89 -1.17
N GLY A 102 19.07 -2.06 -0.58
CA GLY A 102 19.08 -2.22 0.87
C GLY A 102 17.93 -1.49 1.60
N PHE A 103 16.82 -1.15 0.94
CA PHE A 103 15.71 -0.36 1.52
C PHE A 103 15.27 -0.86 2.90
N LYS A 104 15.24 -2.20 3.08
CA LYS A 104 14.86 -2.85 4.35
C LYS A 104 15.71 -2.34 5.53
N LYS A 105 17.00 -2.09 5.33
CA LYS A 105 17.90 -1.56 6.36
C LYS A 105 17.55 -0.12 6.71
N HIS A 106 17.17 0.70 5.72
CA HIS A 106 16.81 2.10 5.91
C HIS A 106 15.52 2.29 6.72
N ILE A 107 14.56 1.37 6.59
CA ILE A 107 13.26 1.42 7.28
C ILE A 107 13.11 0.39 8.41
N SER A 108 14.19 -0.32 8.74
CA SER A 108 14.19 -1.32 9.82
C SER A 108 13.79 -0.68 11.14
N GLY A 109 12.91 -1.34 11.89
CA GLY A 109 12.38 -0.84 13.17
C GLY A 109 11.39 0.32 13.06
N ASN A 110 11.24 0.94 11.88
CA ASN A 110 10.20 1.93 11.63
C ASN A 110 8.93 1.26 11.12
N LYS A 111 7.77 1.75 11.54
CA LYS A 111 6.45 1.29 11.06
C LYS A 111 5.87 2.31 10.09
N GLY A 112 5.03 1.91 9.13
CA GLY A 112 4.41 2.87 8.22
C GLY A 112 3.76 2.29 6.97
N ILE A 113 3.37 3.17 6.05
CA ILE A 113 2.92 2.80 4.69
C ILE A 113 4.14 2.84 3.77
N ILE A 114 4.28 1.87 2.89
CA ILE A 114 5.34 1.79 1.88
C ILE A 114 4.77 1.60 0.49
N PHE A 115 5.32 2.33 -0.48
CA PHE A 115 5.00 2.25 -1.90
C PHE A 115 6.24 1.91 -2.71
N PHE A 116 6.08 1.02 -3.69
CA PHE A 116 7.09 0.60 -4.65
C PHE A 116 6.59 0.93 -6.05
N LYS A 117 7.33 1.76 -6.77
CA LYS A 117 7.02 2.16 -8.14
C LYS A 117 7.69 1.24 -9.15
N ASP A 118 6.95 0.81 -10.17
CA ASP A 118 7.49 0.13 -11.35
C ASP A 118 8.40 -1.07 -11.01
N TYR A 119 8.02 -1.89 -10.01
CA TYR A 119 8.89 -2.96 -9.50
C TYR A 119 8.77 -4.28 -10.27
N TRP A 120 7.69 -4.49 -11.04
CA TRP A 120 7.47 -5.71 -11.81
C TRP A 120 6.89 -5.46 -13.20
N LEU A 121 7.23 -6.36 -14.14
CA LEU A 121 6.74 -6.34 -15.52
C LEU A 121 5.30 -6.84 -15.58
N ARG A 122 4.38 -6.00 -16.02
CA ARG A 122 3.04 -6.43 -16.41
C ARG A 122 3.11 -7.18 -17.74
N THR A 123 2.12 -8.03 -18.00
CA THR A 123 2.00 -8.75 -19.29
C THR A 123 1.91 -7.82 -20.50
N SER A 124 1.48 -6.57 -20.29
CA SER A 124 1.39 -5.52 -21.33
C SER A 124 2.65 -4.67 -21.49
N ASP A 125 3.65 -4.83 -20.61
CA ASP A 125 4.83 -3.97 -20.60
C ASP A 125 5.84 -4.39 -21.67
N PRO A 126 6.57 -3.43 -22.29
CA PRO A 126 7.74 -3.75 -23.09
C PRO A 126 8.78 -4.50 -22.24
N GLU A 127 9.55 -5.38 -22.89
CA GLU A 127 10.68 -6.05 -22.25
C GLU A 127 11.61 -4.99 -21.62
N ASN A 128 11.95 -5.18 -20.34
CA ASN A 128 12.76 -4.26 -19.52
C ASN A 128 12.13 -2.90 -19.14
N ASN A 129 10.82 -2.70 -19.29
CA ASN A 129 10.15 -1.47 -18.83
C ASN A 129 8.93 -1.74 -17.93
N PRO A 130 9.13 -2.15 -16.67
CA PRO A 130 8.04 -2.44 -15.74
C PRO A 130 7.20 -1.21 -15.41
N THR A 131 5.88 -1.41 -15.26
CA THR A 131 4.89 -0.42 -14.81
C THR A 131 4.04 -0.93 -13.64
N GLY A 132 4.46 -2.04 -13.04
CA GLY A 132 3.77 -2.67 -11.94
C GLY A 132 4.11 -2.03 -10.59
N ASP A 133 3.13 -1.44 -9.93
CA ASP A 133 3.29 -0.81 -8.62
C ASP A 133 2.82 -1.69 -7.46
N HIS A 134 3.28 -1.39 -6.24
CA HIS A 134 2.76 -1.98 -5.01
C HIS A 134 2.66 -0.94 -3.88
N ILE A 135 1.64 -1.05 -3.04
CA ILE A 135 1.50 -0.30 -1.79
C ILE A 135 1.01 -1.23 -0.68
N ASP A 136 1.60 -1.15 0.50
CA ASP A 136 1.30 -2.01 1.65
C ASP A 136 1.73 -1.31 2.97
N LEU A 137 1.46 -1.93 4.12
CA LEU A 137 1.95 -1.53 5.43
C LEU A 137 3.22 -2.31 5.78
N TRP A 138 4.17 -1.64 6.41
CA TRP A 138 5.43 -2.19 6.91
C TRP A 138 5.49 -2.05 8.43
N ASN A 139 5.68 -3.15 9.15
CA ASN A 139 5.68 -3.16 10.64
C ASN A 139 7.06 -3.03 11.29
N GLY A 140 8.09 -2.66 10.54
CA GLY A 140 9.47 -2.61 11.03
C GLY A 140 10.30 -3.83 10.66
N SER A 141 9.66 -4.93 10.27
CA SER A 141 10.36 -6.13 9.80
C SER A 141 9.75 -6.75 8.55
N ARG A 142 8.44 -6.62 8.32
CA ARG A 142 7.72 -7.23 7.20
C ARG A 142 6.52 -6.44 6.69
N LEU A 143 6.05 -6.82 5.50
CA LEU A 143 4.77 -6.39 4.93
C LEU A 143 3.58 -7.19 5.48
N THR A 144 2.35 -6.72 5.25
CA THR A 144 1.13 -7.43 5.70
C THR A 144 0.82 -8.65 4.84
N ASP A 145 1.00 -8.55 3.52
CA ASP A 145 0.70 -9.63 2.59
C ASP A 145 1.76 -10.74 2.72
N TRP A 146 1.40 -11.85 3.38
CA TRP A 146 2.27 -13.00 3.62
C TRP A 146 2.73 -13.69 2.34
N SER A 147 1.95 -13.63 1.26
CA SER A 147 2.31 -14.23 -0.03
C SER A 147 3.36 -13.37 -0.75
N SER A 148 3.20 -12.03 -0.69
CA SER A 148 4.22 -11.08 -1.11
C SER A 148 5.46 -11.18 -0.22
N TRP A 149 5.30 -11.34 1.10
CA TRP A 149 6.40 -11.50 2.05
C TRP A 149 7.18 -12.81 1.90
N PHE A 150 6.52 -13.95 1.65
CA PHE A 150 7.19 -15.23 1.38
C PHE A 150 8.00 -15.17 0.08
N ARG A 151 7.49 -14.49 -0.95
CA ARG A 151 8.25 -14.13 -2.16
C ARG A 151 9.44 -13.19 -1.87
N ILE A 152 9.33 -12.32 -0.87
CA ILE A 152 10.36 -11.33 -0.44
C ILE A 152 11.43 -11.94 0.50
N ALA A 153 11.09 -12.96 1.30
CA ALA A 153 11.92 -13.47 2.39
C ALA A 153 12.74 -14.71 2.02
N THR A 154 12.33 -15.47 0.99
CA THR A 154 12.96 -16.76 0.66
C THR A 154 14.11 -16.69 -0.35
N GLY A 155 14.33 -15.55 -1.02
CA GLY A 155 15.45 -15.39 -1.97
C GLY A 155 15.48 -16.43 -3.10
N LEU A 156 14.38 -17.15 -3.34
CA LEU A 156 14.24 -18.13 -4.42
C LEU A 156 13.99 -17.37 -5.73
N SER A 157 15.04 -16.77 -6.28
CA SER A 157 15.04 -16.19 -7.62
C SER A 157 15.30 -17.29 -8.65
N ILE A 158 14.29 -17.66 -9.43
CA ILE A 158 14.51 -18.42 -10.67
C ILE A 158 14.80 -17.38 -11.76
N ASP A 159 16.02 -17.42 -12.31
CA ASP A 159 16.45 -16.53 -13.38
C ASP A 159 15.47 -16.57 -14.56
N GLY A 160 15.01 -15.38 -14.97
CA GLY A 160 14.16 -15.20 -16.14
C GLY A 160 12.64 -15.17 -15.92
N VAL A 161 12.12 -15.26 -14.68
CA VAL A 161 10.65 -15.23 -14.44
C VAL A 161 10.17 -14.31 -13.29
N TRP A 162 10.98 -13.87 -12.31
CA TRP A 162 10.44 -13.25 -11.08
C TRP A 162 11.12 -11.94 -10.63
N SER A 163 10.30 -10.97 -10.21
CA SER A 163 10.63 -9.57 -9.96
C SER A 163 11.18 -9.28 -8.56
N ASP A 164 12.38 -8.75 -8.52
CA ASP A 164 13.05 -8.21 -7.34
C ASP A 164 12.54 -6.79 -7.05
N TYR A 165 12.09 -6.51 -5.81
CA TYR A 165 11.68 -5.16 -5.43
C TYR A 165 12.86 -4.18 -5.41
N GLU A 166 14.11 -4.67 -5.41
CA GLU A 166 15.31 -3.85 -5.64
C GLU A 166 15.42 -3.34 -7.10
N LYS A 167 14.47 -3.71 -7.98
CA LYS A 167 14.27 -3.11 -9.30
C LYS A 167 13.22 -1.99 -9.33
N SER A 168 12.63 -1.64 -8.18
CA SER A 168 11.71 -0.50 -8.10
C SER A 168 12.40 0.76 -8.57
N LYS A 169 11.74 1.57 -9.41
CA LYS A 169 12.31 2.86 -9.83
C LYS A 169 12.29 3.89 -8.71
N GLU A 170 11.36 3.74 -7.76
CA GLU A 170 11.23 4.61 -6.60
C GLU A 170 10.57 3.84 -5.44
N ILE A 171 11.02 4.09 -4.22
CA ILE A 171 10.33 3.65 -2.99
C ILE A 171 9.97 4.88 -2.18
N LEU A 172 8.71 4.97 -1.77
CA LEU A 172 8.21 6.00 -0.86
C LEU A 172 7.76 5.37 0.46
N PHE A 173 8.12 6.00 1.57
CA PHE A 173 7.76 5.54 2.90
C PHE A 173 7.13 6.67 3.74
N TRP A 174 5.95 6.40 4.29
CA TRP A 174 5.28 7.25 5.27
C TRP A 174 5.39 6.60 6.64
N ARG A 175 6.38 7.05 7.42
CA ARG A 175 6.59 6.53 8.77
C ARG A 175 5.40 6.89 9.66
N ALA A 176 4.88 5.92 10.41
CA ALA A 176 3.93 6.16 11.47
C ALA A 176 4.63 6.82 12.66
N GLU A 177 4.01 7.87 13.18
CA GLU A 177 4.45 8.56 14.40
C GLU A 177 4.07 7.69 15.61
N ALA A 178 4.91 7.74 16.65
CA ALA A 178 4.79 6.89 17.84
C ALA A 178 3.52 7.18 18.66
#